data_AF-A0A399N4L2-F1
#
_entry.id   AF-A0A399N4L2-F1
#
_cell.length_a   1.000
_cell.length_b   1.000
_cell.length_c   1.000
_cell.angle_alpha   90.00
_cell.angle_beta   90.00
_cell.angle_gamma   90.00
#
_symmetry.space_group_name_H-M   'P 1'
#
loop_
_entity.id
_entity.type
_entity.pdbx_description
1 polymer ?
#
loop_
_entity_poly.entity_id
_entity_poly.type
_entity_poly.pdbx_seq_one_letter_code
_entity_poly.pdbx_strand_id
1 'polypeptide(L)'
;MKTSRKVNKTAFEMEVNEVCEECNNGWLERLEQEVDPLVIDLSRGRTPNVDDDAWDRLAFWMVLRALLRTLEDKEHVKAPRILFQHVYRTRQIPTGFIVQWARADGYFLSAGRSSMMLRGTPKPNYNHFDGLVTFGIQKLFFQVFMCGGSLVSQAATIKSFRHVEETFPDTFNVIHPYREDTLAKGAVPSYGAALVASNAPARDSTHFSPLGIKGVRGAFGERLR
;
A
#
# COMPACT_ATOMS: atom_id res chain seq x y z
N MET A 1 19.94 10.63 36.90
CA MET A 1 19.08 9.73 36.09
C MET A 1 18.43 10.56 34.99
N LYS A 2 18.87 10.46 33.72
CA LYS A 2 18.28 11.24 32.62
C LYS A 2 16.99 10.56 32.17
N THR A 3 15.85 11.17 32.45
CA THR A 3 14.56 10.78 31.87
C THR A 3 14.58 11.12 30.38
N SER A 4 14.85 10.11 29.54
CA SER A 4 14.66 10.24 28.10
C SER A 4 13.18 10.48 27.84
N ARG A 5 12.85 11.70 27.41
CA ARG A 5 11.50 12.05 26.94
C ARG A 5 11.25 11.20 25.69
N LYS A 6 10.35 10.22 25.79
CA LYS A 6 9.86 9.52 24.59
C LYS A 6 9.11 10.53 23.74
N VAL A 7 9.80 11.09 22.73
CA VAL A 7 9.14 11.81 21.65
C VAL A 7 8.42 10.75 20.82
N ASN A 8 7.13 10.94 20.56
CA ASN A 8 6.39 10.06 19.66
C ASN A 8 6.97 10.26 18.26
N LYS A 9 7.59 9.22 17.70
CA LYS A 9 8.09 9.24 16.32
C LYS A 9 6.95 9.64 15.38
N THR A 10 7.22 10.59 14.47
CA THR A 10 6.22 11.00 13.47
C THR A 10 6.04 9.92 12.40
N ALA A 11 4.98 10.01 11.58
CA ALA A 11 4.77 9.08 10.48
C ALA A 11 5.91 9.09 9.44
N PHE A 12 6.76 10.12 9.45
CA PHE A 12 7.94 10.26 8.60
C PHE A 12 9.20 9.65 9.24
N GLU A 13 9.25 9.60 10.57
CA GLU A 13 10.39 9.11 11.35
C GLU A 13 10.33 7.58 11.52
N MET A 14 10.48 6.87 10.41
CA MET A 14 10.70 5.43 10.38
C MET A 14 12.21 5.16 10.43
N GLU A 15 12.67 4.46 11.46
CA GLU A 15 14.10 4.13 11.60
C GLU A 15 14.26 2.62 11.48
N VAL A 16 14.76 2.17 10.33
CA VAL A 16 15.06 0.76 10.07
C VAL A 16 16.58 0.59 10.08
N ASN A 17 17.09 0.00 11.15
CA ASN A 17 18.54 -0.24 11.35
C ASN A 17 19.11 -1.38 10.49
N GLU A 18 18.49 -1.70 9.34
CA GLU A 18 18.85 -2.86 8.51
C GLU A 18 19.65 -2.50 7.24
N VAL A 19 19.92 -1.23 6.97
CA VAL A 19 20.62 -0.79 5.75
C VAL A 19 21.83 0.06 6.12
N CYS A 20 23.00 -0.29 5.58
CA CYS A 20 24.23 0.48 5.77
C CYS A 20 24.18 1.81 4.97
N GLU A 21 24.89 2.84 5.41
CA GLU A 21 24.92 4.14 4.72
C GLU A 21 25.37 4.00 3.26
N GLU A 22 26.44 3.23 3.02
CA GLU A 22 26.93 2.87 1.69
C GLU A 22 25.94 2.05 0.86
N CYS A 23 25.06 1.30 1.51
CA CYS A 23 24.01 0.51 0.85
C CYS A 23 22.88 1.44 0.41
N ASN A 24 22.55 2.45 1.22
CA ASN A 24 21.49 3.38 0.91
C ASN A 24 21.91 4.47 -0.09
N ASN A 25 23.19 4.86 -0.18
CA ASN A 25 23.72 5.82 -1.17
C ASN A 25 22.79 7.03 -1.47
N GLY A 26 22.03 7.49 -0.48
CA GLY A 26 20.99 8.53 -0.61
C GLY A 26 19.86 8.27 -1.61
N TRP A 27 19.70 7.08 -2.21
CA TRP A 27 18.64 6.87 -3.23
C TRP A 27 17.24 6.95 -2.62
N LEU A 28 17.06 6.46 -1.38
CA LEU A 28 15.79 6.55 -0.68
C LEU A 28 15.43 8.00 -0.35
N GLU A 29 16.39 8.76 0.16
CA GLU A 29 16.20 10.19 0.44
C GLU A 29 15.83 10.97 -0.82
N ARG A 30 16.53 10.71 -1.95
CA ARG A 30 16.17 11.31 -3.25
C ARG A 30 14.75 10.94 -3.69
N LEU A 31 14.36 9.67 -3.53
CA LEU A 31 12.99 9.24 -3.84
C LEU A 31 11.97 9.98 -2.97
N GLU A 32 12.24 10.17 -1.68
CA GLU A 32 11.37 10.95 -0.78
C GLU A 32 11.26 12.42 -1.24
N GLN A 33 12.39 13.05 -1.58
CA GLN A 33 12.43 14.42 -2.10
C GLN A 33 11.67 14.57 -3.43
N GLU A 34 11.74 13.56 -4.31
CA GLU A 34 11.03 13.53 -5.59
C GLU A 34 9.50 13.46 -5.40
N VAL A 35 9.01 12.67 -4.44
CA VAL A 35 7.56 12.46 -4.25
C VAL A 35 6.90 13.45 -3.28
N ASP A 36 7.68 14.12 -2.43
CA ASP A 36 7.18 15.03 -1.39
C ASP A 36 6.25 16.12 -1.93
N PRO A 37 6.57 16.85 -3.03
CA PRO A 37 5.67 17.85 -3.60
C PRO A 37 4.30 17.25 -3.99
N LEU A 38 4.31 16.06 -4.60
CA LEU A 38 3.12 15.34 -5.02
C LEU A 38 2.28 14.91 -3.80
N VAL A 39 2.90 14.33 -2.77
CA VAL A 39 2.22 13.97 -1.51
C VAL A 39 1.61 15.20 -0.84
N ILE A 40 2.32 16.33 -0.81
CA ILE A 40 1.81 17.59 -0.25
C ILE A 40 0.58 18.08 -1.04
N ASP A 41 0.63 18.07 -2.36
CA ASP A 41 -0.49 18.48 -3.22
C ASP A 41 -1.73 17.63 -3.01
N LEU A 42 -1.58 16.31 -3.03
CA LEU A 42 -2.67 15.38 -2.79
C LEU A 42 -3.27 15.57 -1.38
N SER A 43 -2.44 15.80 -0.36
CA SER A 43 -2.91 16.01 1.02
C SER A 43 -3.76 17.28 1.15
N ARG A 44 -3.42 18.32 0.38
CA ARG A 44 -4.16 19.57 0.27
C ARG A 44 -5.42 19.44 -0.59
N GLY A 45 -5.60 18.32 -1.28
CA GLY A 45 -6.73 18.10 -2.18
C GLY A 45 -6.56 18.71 -3.55
N ARG A 46 -5.33 19.01 -3.92
CA ARG A 46 -5.01 19.43 -5.27
C ARG A 46 -4.82 18.18 -6.10
N THR A 47 -5.30 18.21 -7.33
CA THR A 47 -4.95 17.22 -8.35
C THR A 47 -3.78 17.81 -9.12
N PRO A 48 -2.54 17.38 -8.86
CA PRO A 48 -1.38 17.93 -9.53
C PRO A 48 -1.37 17.48 -10.99
N ASN A 49 -0.97 18.40 -11.88
CA ASN A 49 -0.72 18.09 -13.29
C ASN A 49 0.75 17.66 -13.42
N VAL A 50 0.99 16.37 -13.25
CA VAL A 50 2.31 15.74 -13.33
C VAL A 50 2.28 14.60 -14.36
N ASP A 51 3.44 14.25 -14.88
CA ASP A 51 3.58 13.15 -15.83
C ASP A 51 3.43 11.78 -15.14
N ASP A 52 3.45 10.73 -15.96
CA ASP A 52 3.32 9.36 -15.48
C ASP A 52 4.53 8.91 -14.63
N ASP A 53 5.74 9.46 -14.86
CA ASP A 53 6.93 9.14 -14.06
C ASP A 53 6.75 9.56 -12.60
N ALA A 54 6.19 10.75 -12.35
CA ALA A 54 5.91 11.19 -10.98
C ALA A 54 4.93 10.25 -10.24
N TRP A 55 3.93 9.71 -10.94
CA TRP A 55 3.01 8.73 -10.36
C TRP A 55 3.67 7.38 -10.11
N ASP A 56 4.53 6.92 -11.02
CA ASP A 56 5.29 5.69 -10.84
C ASP A 56 6.27 5.81 -9.66
N ARG A 57 6.91 6.97 -9.48
CA ARG A 57 7.74 7.30 -8.32
C ARG A 57 6.95 7.27 -7.02
N LEU A 58 5.74 7.86 -7.00
CA LEU A 58 4.85 7.80 -5.84
C LEU A 58 4.47 6.36 -5.51
N ALA A 59 4.09 5.56 -6.50
CA ALA A 59 3.73 4.15 -6.28
C ALA A 59 4.93 3.35 -5.74
N PHE A 60 6.12 3.56 -6.29
CA PHE A 60 7.34 2.92 -5.83
C PHE A 60 7.68 3.31 -4.38
N TRP A 61 7.59 4.60 -4.05
CA TRP A 61 7.73 5.10 -2.68
C TRP A 61 6.72 4.45 -1.74
N MET A 62 5.45 4.34 -2.14
CA MET A 62 4.41 3.69 -1.33
C MET A 62 4.76 2.23 -1.03
N VAL A 63 5.21 1.47 -2.03
CA VAL A 63 5.63 0.07 -1.88
C VAL A 63 6.80 -0.06 -0.90
N LEU A 64 7.80 0.79 -1.03
CA LEU A 64 8.94 0.77 -0.12
C LEU A 64 8.53 1.09 1.32
N ARG A 65 7.70 2.10 1.53
CA ARG A 65 7.17 2.45 2.86
C ARG A 65 6.34 1.33 3.44
N ALA A 66 5.54 0.64 2.62
CA ALA A 66 4.80 -0.55 3.03
C ALA A 66 5.72 -1.68 3.47
N LEU A 67 6.77 -1.97 2.70
CA LEU A 67 7.77 -2.99 3.04
C LEU A 67 8.49 -2.65 4.36
N LEU A 68 8.97 -1.42 4.53
CA LEU A 68 9.65 -0.99 5.75
C LEU A 68 8.73 -1.05 6.98
N ARG A 69 7.44 -0.72 6.83
CA ARG A 69 6.43 -0.90 7.88
C ARG A 69 6.29 -2.34 8.35
N THR A 70 6.52 -3.32 7.47
CA THR A 70 6.51 -4.74 7.87
C THR A 70 7.69 -5.13 8.76
N LEU A 71 8.76 -4.32 8.81
CA LEU A 71 9.92 -4.55 9.68
C LEU A 71 9.72 -3.95 11.08
N GLU A 72 8.94 -2.87 11.18
CA GLU A 72 8.66 -2.18 12.45
C GLU A 72 7.67 -2.93 13.34
N ASP A 73 6.69 -3.59 12.71
CA ASP A 73 5.65 -4.32 13.44
C ASP A 73 6.19 -5.65 13.98
N LYS A 74 6.25 -5.76 15.32
CA LYS A 74 6.76 -6.97 15.99
C LYS A 74 5.72 -8.08 16.11
N GLU A 75 4.44 -7.76 15.98
CA GLU A 75 3.35 -8.72 16.22
C GLU A 75 2.93 -9.46 14.95
N HIS A 76 3.23 -8.89 13.79
CA HIS A 76 2.84 -9.45 12.51
C HIS A 76 4.02 -10.11 11.78
N VAL A 77 3.68 -10.92 10.77
CA VAL A 77 4.68 -11.54 9.88
C VAL A 77 5.50 -10.44 9.20
N LYS A 78 6.75 -10.71 8.86
CA LYS A 78 7.56 -9.76 8.07
C LYS A 78 7.42 -10.08 6.59
N ALA A 79 7.50 -9.07 5.73
CA ALA A 79 7.62 -9.34 4.30
C ALA A 79 8.90 -10.17 4.03
N PRO A 80 8.88 -11.15 3.11
CA PRO A 80 10.07 -11.92 2.75
C PRO A 80 11.25 -11.03 2.31
N ARG A 81 12.46 -11.31 2.81
CA ARG A 81 13.68 -10.53 2.50
C ARG A 81 13.96 -10.37 1.00
N ILE A 82 13.56 -11.35 0.19
CA ILE A 82 13.71 -11.32 -1.26
C ILE A 82 12.95 -10.16 -1.92
N LEU A 83 11.84 -9.70 -1.33
CA LEU A 83 11.11 -8.52 -1.82
C LEU A 83 11.91 -7.24 -1.64
N PHE A 84 12.53 -7.07 -0.46
CA PHE A 84 13.42 -5.94 -0.20
C PHE A 84 14.62 -5.96 -1.14
N GLN A 85 15.21 -7.13 -1.37
CA GLN A 85 16.32 -7.29 -2.30
C GLN A 85 15.92 -6.99 -3.75
N HIS A 86 14.71 -7.39 -4.17
CA HIS A 86 14.18 -7.07 -5.49
C HIS A 86 14.06 -5.55 -5.65
N VAL A 87 13.27 -4.90 -4.80
CA VAL A 87 13.04 -3.44 -4.82
C VAL A 87 14.36 -2.66 -4.75
N TYR A 88 15.30 -3.13 -3.93
CA TYR A 88 16.63 -2.53 -3.84
C TYR A 88 17.43 -2.65 -5.14
N ARG A 89 17.43 -3.81 -5.80
CA ARG A 89 18.22 -4.04 -7.01
C ARG A 89 17.60 -3.43 -8.26
N THR A 90 16.29 -3.56 -8.41
CA THR A 90 15.57 -3.18 -9.64
C THR A 90 15.07 -1.75 -9.62
N ARG A 91 14.87 -1.17 -8.43
CA ARG A 91 14.17 0.11 -8.27
C ARG A 91 12.78 0.11 -8.89
N GLN A 92 12.14 -1.06 -8.89
CA GLN A 92 10.84 -1.28 -9.52
C GLN A 92 9.88 -1.94 -8.53
N ILE A 93 8.59 -1.72 -8.78
CA ILE A 93 7.49 -2.38 -8.06
C ILE A 93 7.45 -3.86 -8.50
N PRO A 94 7.46 -4.83 -7.56
CA PRO A 94 7.34 -6.23 -7.93
C PRO A 94 6.01 -6.53 -8.64
N THR A 95 6.04 -7.44 -9.62
CA THR A 95 4.85 -7.85 -10.37
C THR A 95 3.74 -8.36 -9.45
N GLY A 96 2.51 -7.92 -9.71
CA GLY A 96 1.29 -8.33 -9.02
C GLY A 96 0.97 -7.52 -7.76
N PHE A 97 1.82 -6.55 -7.40
CA PHE A 97 1.47 -5.57 -6.39
C PHE A 97 0.39 -4.62 -6.92
N ILE A 98 -0.53 -4.22 -6.03
CA ILE A 98 -1.55 -3.22 -6.34
C ILE A 98 -1.38 -2.06 -5.36
N VAL A 99 -1.30 -0.86 -5.89
CA VAL A 99 -0.99 0.36 -5.16
C VAL A 99 -2.10 1.37 -5.41
N GLN A 100 -2.76 1.79 -4.34
CA GLN A 100 -3.84 2.77 -4.42
C GLN A 100 -3.74 3.80 -3.29
N TRP A 101 -4.28 4.97 -3.53
CA TRP A 101 -4.38 6.02 -2.53
C TRP A 101 -5.81 6.57 -2.47
N ALA A 102 -6.16 7.14 -1.34
CA ALA A 102 -7.42 7.82 -1.12
C ALA A 102 -7.19 9.07 -0.29
N ARG A 103 -8.17 9.98 -0.33
CA ARG A 103 -8.21 11.12 0.57
C ARG A 103 -9.40 11.00 1.50
N ALA A 104 -9.16 11.19 2.79
CA ALA A 104 -10.21 11.24 3.81
C ALA A 104 -10.63 12.69 4.09
N ASP A 105 -11.88 12.88 4.52
CA ASP A 105 -12.39 14.20 4.92
C ASP A 105 -11.73 14.67 6.23
N GLY A 106 -11.42 13.72 7.11
CA GLY A 106 -10.73 13.91 8.38
C GLY A 106 -9.25 13.53 8.35
N TYR A 107 -8.52 13.95 9.38
CA TYR A 107 -7.16 13.45 9.62
C TYR A 107 -7.21 11.97 9.97
N PHE A 108 -6.53 11.15 9.18
CA PHE A 108 -6.40 9.73 9.46
C PHE A 108 -5.21 9.51 10.39
N LEU A 109 -5.52 9.03 11.60
CA LEU A 109 -4.59 8.53 12.62
C LEU A 109 -3.39 9.42 12.93
N SER A 110 -3.43 10.10 14.08
CA SER A 110 -2.25 10.75 14.67
C SER A 110 -1.09 9.75 14.75
N ALA A 111 -0.02 10.00 14.00
CA ALA A 111 1.21 9.20 13.92
C ALA A 111 1.11 7.85 13.18
N GLY A 112 0.69 7.86 11.91
CA GLY A 112 1.19 6.87 10.94
C GLY A 112 0.94 5.42 11.31
N ARG A 113 -0.23 5.07 11.84
CA ARG A 113 -0.58 3.68 12.13
C ARG A 113 -0.67 2.87 10.84
N SER A 114 0.07 1.76 10.80
CA SER A 114 -0.10 0.73 9.79
C SER A 114 -1.25 -0.19 10.19
N SER A 115 -2.11 -0.60 9.25
CA SER A 115 -2.81 -1.88 9.40
C SER A 115 -2.14 -2.86 8.45
N MET A 116 -1.75 -4.01 8.99
CA MET A 116 -1.05 -5.04 8.26
C MET A 116 -1.79 -6.36 8.38
N MET A 117 -2.31 -6.86 7.25
CA MET A 117 -2.79 -8.23 7.16
C MET A 117 -1.81 -8.99 6.29
N LEU A 118 -1.11 -9.97 6.85
CA LEU A 118 -0.20 -10.83 6.10
C LEU A 118 -0.64 -12.28 6.26
N ARG A 119 -0.69 -12.99 5.13
CA ARG A 119 -0.98 -14.42 5.06
C ARG A 119 0.19 -15.12 4.40
N GLY A 120 0.47 -16.33 4.88
CA GLY A 120 1.57 -17.14 4.41
C GLY A 120 2.52 -17.56 5.52
N THR A 121 3.42 -18.48 5.19
CA THR A 121 4.53 -18.84 6.09
C THR A 121 5.74 -17.97 5.75
N PRO A 122 6.51 -17.48 6.75
CA PRO A 122 7.77 -16.76 6.52
C PRO A 122 8.89 -17.69 6.02
N LYS A 123 8.55 -18.70 5.23
CA LYS A 123 9.52 -19.52 4.52
C LYS A 123 10.20 -18.64 3.46
N PRO A 124 11.47 -18.92 3.12
CA PRO A 124 12.21 -18.14 2.13
C PRO A 124 11.59 -18.16 0.72
N ASN A 125 10.61 -19.04 0.46
CA ASN A 125 9.93 -19.08 -0.82
C ASN A 125 8.85 -18.01 -0.92
N TYR A 126 9.17 -16.97 -1.71
CA TYR A 126 8.33 -15.85 -2.16
C TYR A 126 6.93 -16.24 -2.65
N ASN A 127 6.71 -17.50 -3.04
CA ASN A 127 5.53 -17.87 -3.80
C ASN A 127 4.21 -17.73 -3.00
N HIS A 128 4.20 -17.94 -1.69
CA HIS A 128 2.95 -18.02 -0.91
C HIS A 128 2.80 -16.89 0.12
N PHE A 129 3.16 -15.68 -0.26
CA PHE A 129 2.98 -14.49 0.56
C PHE A 129 1.84 -13.66 -0.01
N ASP A 130 0.92 -13.18 0.80
CA ASP A 130 0.03 -12.09 0.42
C ASP A 130 -0.16 -11.15 1.59
N GLY A 131 -0.32 -9.87 1.28
CA GLY A 131 -0.27 -8.82 2.27
C GLY A 131 -1.08 -7.60 1.89
N LEU A 132 -1.65 -6.94 2.88
CA LEU A 132 -2.17 -5.58 2.75
C LEU A 132 -1.49 -4.73 3.81
N VAL A 133 -0.78 -3.69 3.37
CA VAL A 133 -0.29 -2.64 4.26
C VAL A 133 -1.04 -1.37 3.93
N THR A 134 -1.67 -0.82 4.96
CA THR A 134 -2.39 0.44 4.91
C THR A 134 -1.68 1.45 5.79
N PHE A 135 -1.42 2.66 5.30
CA PHE A 135 -0.85 3.74 6.11
C PHE A 135 -1.36 5.12 5.66
N GLY A 136 -1.20 6.14 6.50
CA GLY A 136 -1.69 7.48 6.18
C GLY A 136 -0.73 8.60 6.56
N ILE A 137 -0.87 9.72 5.87
CA ILE A 137 -0.19 11.00 6.11
C ILE A 137 -1.24 12.10 6.04
N GLN A 138 -1.54 12.73 7.18
CA GLN A 138 -2.58 13.74 7.29
C GLN A 138 -3.96 13.24 6.81
N LYS A 139 -4.44 13.74 5.67
CA LYS A 139 -5.70 13.35 5.02
C LYS A 139 -5.49 12.28 3.93
N LEU A 140 -4.26 11.89 3.65
CA LEU A 140 -3.95 10.86 2.68
C LEU A 140 -3.91 9.49 3.33
N PHE A 141 -4.39 8.54 2.55
CA PHE A 141 -4.44 7.14 2.88
C PHE A 141 -3.85 6.36 1.72
N PHE A 142 -2.95 5.44 2.02
CA PHE A 142 -2.20 4.64 1.06
C PHE A 142 -2.44 3.17 1.37
N GLN A 143 -2.72 2.37 0.35
CA GLN A 143 -2.82 0.93 0.45
C GLN A 143 -1.92 0.26 -0.57
N VAL A 144 -1.15 -0.69 -0.08
CA VAL A 144 -0.31 -1.55 -0.88
C VAL A 144 -0.73 -2.98 -0.63
N PHE A 145 -1.34 -3.58 -1.65
CA PHE A 145 -1.56 -5.01 -1.70
C PHE A 145 -0.30 -5.64 -2.28
N MET A 146 0.32 -6.50 -1.48
CA MET A 146 1.54 -7.21 -1.82
C MET A 146 1.17 -8.65 -2.12
N CYS A 147 1.67 -9.18 -3.23
CA CYS A 147 1.52 -10.59 -3.53
C CYS A 147 2.88 -11.24 -3.72
N GLY A 148 2.94 -12.51 -3.38
CA GLY A 148 4.00 -13.43 -3.72
C GLY A 148 3.90 -13.86 -5.18
N GLY A 149 4.87 -14.65 -5.61
CA GLY A 149 4.97 -15.12 -6.99
C GLY A 149 3.90 -16.15 -7.40
N SER A 150 3.12 -16.71 -6.46
CA SER A 150 2.09 -17.70 -6.81
C SER A 150 0.79 -17.08 -7.29
N LEU A 151 0.12 -17.80 -8.19
CA LEU A 151 -1.22 -17.47 -8.67
C LEU A 151 -2.26 -17.38 -7.55
N VAL A 152 -2.12 -18.20 -6.49
CA VAL A 152 -3.05 -18.18 -5.35
C VAL A 152 -2.95 -16.86 -4.59
N SER A 153 -1.73 -16.40 -4.30
CA SER A 153 -1.49 -15.12 -3.62
C SER A 153 -1.94 -13.92 -4.47
N GLN A 154 -1.74 -13.99 -5.79
CA GLN A 154 -2.24 -12.97 -6.72
C GLN A 154 -3.78 -12.92 -6.71
N ALA A 155 -4.46 -14.07 -6.79
CA ALA A 155 -5.91 -14.13 -6.74
C ALA A 155 -6.48 -13.61 -5.41
N ALA A 156 -5.84 -13.92 -4.28
CA ALA A 156 -6.21 -13.39 -2.97
C ALA A 156 -6.05 -11.87 -2.91
N THR A 157 -4.94 -11.35 -3.42
CA THR A 157 -4.65 -9.91 -3.53
C THR A 157 -5.71 -9.19 -4.36
N ILE A 158 -6.02 -9.70 -5.56
CA ILE A 158 -7.06 -9.13 -6.44
C ILE A 158 -8.43 -9.17 -5.77
N LYS A 159 -8.77 -10.25 -5.06
CA LYS A 159 -10.04 -10.34 -4.32
C LYS A 159 -10.14 -9.28 -3.22
N SER A 160 -9.08 -9.09 -2.44
CA SER A 160 -9.03 -8.07 -1.39
C SER A 160 -9.11 -6.66 -1.95
N PHE A 161 -8.43 -6.40 -3.07
CA PHE A 161 -8.50 -5.13 -3.78
C PHE A 161 -9.92 -4.84 -4.30
N ARG A 162 -10.54 -5.78 -5.01
CA ARG A 162 -11.92 -5.64 -5.51
C ARG A 162 -12.91 -5.39 -4.38
N HIS A 163 -12.73 -6.05 -3.25
CA HIS A 163 -13.59 -5.81 -2.09
C HIS A 163 -13.51 -4.35 -1.61
N VAL A 164 -12.33 -3.73 -1.66
CA VAL A 164 -12.18 -2.30 -1.34
C VAL A 164 -12.86 -1.43 -2.40
N GLU A 165 -12.66 -1.70 -3.69
CA GLU A 165 -13.35 -0.95 -4.77
C GLU A 165 -14.88 -1.06 -4.65
N GLU A 166 -15.41 -2.26 -4.46
CA GLU A 166 -16.86 -2.51 -4.31
C GLU A 166 -17.43 -1.81 -3.07
N THR A 167 -16.66 -1.71 -2.00
CA THR A 167 -17.09 -1.06 -0.76
C THR A 167 -16.97 0.46 -0.85
N PHE A 168 -16.04 0.98 -1.65
CA PHE A 168 -15.69 2.40 -1.73
C PHE A 168 -15.43 2.86 -3.19
N PRO A 169 -16.44 2.79 -4.09
CA PRO A 169 -16.26 2.87 -5.54
C PRO A 169 -15.62 4.16 -6.08
N ASP A 170 -15.72 5.27 -5.34
CA ASP A 170 -15.21 6.58 -5.77
C ASP A 170 -14.13 7.14 -4.83
N THR A 171 -13.68 6.34 -3.88
CA THR A 171 -12.76 6.79 -2.83
C THR A 171 -11.29 6.58 -3.22
N PHE A 172 -11.00 5.42 -3.79
CA PHE A 172 -9.64 4.97 -4.04
C PHE A 172 -9.24 5.22 -5.49
N ASN A 173 -8.06 5.81 -5.65
CA ASN A 173 -7.39 6.02 -6.91
C ASN A 173 -6.25 5.01 -7.03
N VAL A 174 -6.35 4.11 -8.02
CA VAL A 174 -5.31 3.13 -8.33
C VAL A 174 -4.19 3.80 -9.09
N ILE A 175 -2.95 3.61 -8.63
CA ILE A 175 -1.74 4.11 -9.29
C ILE A 175 -1.05 2.97 -10.05
N HIS A 176 -0.96 1.79 -9.43
CA HIS A 176 -0.29 0.61 -10.00
C HIS A 176 -1.12 -0.67 -9.77
N PRO A 177 -1.22 -1.60 -10.74
CA PRO A 177 -0.73 -1.47 -12.12
C PRO A 177 -1.48 -0.36 -12.87
N TYR A 178 -0.95 0.01 -14.03
CA TYR A 178 -1.58 1.01 -14.87
C TYR A 178 -3.04 0.61 -15.21
N ARG A 179 -4.00 1.54 -15.15
CA ARG A 179 -5.46 1.24 -15.18
C ARG A 179 -5.89 0.48 -16.46
N GLU A 180 -5.22 0.67 -17.59
CA GLU A 180 -5.52 -0.11 -18.81
C GLU A 180 -5.08 -1.58 -18.69
N ASP A 181 -3.98 -1.86 -17.98
CA ASP A 181 -3.50 -3.23 -17.75
C ASP A 181 -4.42 -3.99 -16.80
N THR A 182 -5.03 -3.29 -15.82
CA THR A 182 -5.99 -3.87 -14.88
C THR A 182 -7.36 -4.17 -15.53
N LEU A 183 -7.71 -3.43 -16.58
CA LEU A 183 -8.99 -3.56 -17.31
C LEU A 183 -8.90 -4.36 -18.60
N ALA A 184 -7.71 -4.86 -18.97
CA ALA A 184 -7.56 -5.84 -20.05
C ALA A 184 -8.44 -7.07 -19.74
N LYS A 185 -9.64 -7.07 -20.34
CA LYS A 185 -10.72 -8.06 -20.20
C LYS A 185 -10.20 -9.45 -20.54
N GLY A 186 -9.64 -10.17 -19.57
CA GLY A 186 -9.18 -11.55 -19.74
C GLY A 186 -7.89 -11.92 -19.01
N ALA A 187 -7.15 -10.96 -18.44
CA ALA A 187 -5.92 -11.25 -17.68
C ALA A 187 -6.18 -11.63 -16.21
N VAL A 188 -7.43 -11.59 -15.75
CA VAL A 188 -7.84 -12.42 -14.61
C VAL A 188 -7.98 -13.82 -15.19
N PRO A 189 -7.13 -14.80 -14.82
CA PRO A 189 -7.34 -16.16 -15.28
C PRO A 189 -8.80 -16.52 -15.02
N SER A 190 -9.50 -17.06 -16.02
CA SER A 190 -10.90 -17.51 -15.96
C SER A 190 -11.22 -18.44 -14.75
N TYR A 191 -10.19 -18.86 -14.02
CA TYR A 191 -10.21 -19.53 -12.72
C TYR A 191 -10.94 -18.79 -11.58
N GLY A 192 -11.16 -17.48 -11.68
CA GLY A 192 -11.90 -16.72 -10.65
C GLY A 192 -13.35 -17.20 -10.43
N ALA A 193 -13.99 -17.82 -11.42
CA ALA A 193 -15.37 -18.28 -11.29
C ALA A 193 -15.53 -19.49 -10.34
N ALA A 194 -14.49 -20.31 -10.17
CA ALA A 194 -14.58 -21.55 -9.37
C ALA A 194 -14.31 -21.35 -7.87
N LEU A 195 -13.53 -20.32 -7.49
CA LEU A 195 -13.16 -20.06 -6.08
C LEU A 195 -14.01 -18.97 -5.40
N VAL A 196 -14.77 -18.18 -6.17
CA VAL A 196 -15.66 -17.15 -5.62
C VAL A 196 -16.96 -17.74 -5.04
N ALA A 197 -17.31 -18.98 -5.40
CA ALA A 197 -18.57 -19.60 -5.00
C ALA A 197 -18.60 -20.21 -3.58
N SER A 198 -17.48 -20.35 -2.85
CA SER A 198 -17.45 -21.24 -1.68
C SER A 198 -17.43 -20.60 -0.29
N ASN A 199 -17.21 -19.29 -0.11
CA ASN A 199 -17.13 -18.71 1.25
C ASN A 199 -17.38 -17.19 1.31
N ALA A 200 -18.61 -16.74 1.05
CA ALA A 200 -19.06 -15.41 1.45
C ALA A 200 -19.95 -15.55 2.69
N PRO A 201 -19.51 -15.16 3.91
CA PRO A 201 -20.40 -15.13 5.07
C PRO A 201 -21.50 -14.08 4.86
N ALA A 202 -22.71 -14.42 5.28
CA ALA A 202 -23.87 -13.54 5.23
C ALA A 202 -23.60 -12.23 6.00
N ARG A 203 -23.95 -11.10 5.37
CA ARG A 203 -23.83 -9.76 5.94
C ARG A 203 -24.83 -9.61 7.09
N ASP A 204 -24.33 -9.52 8.31
CA ASP A 204 -25.03 -8.82 9.38
C ASP A 204 -24.02 -8.23 10.38
N SER A 205 -23.93 -6.90 10.43
CA SER A 205 -23.65 -6.08 11.63
C SER A 205 -23.34 -4.63 11.26
N THR A 206 -24.05 -3.72 11.92
CA THR A 206 -23.98 -2.26 11.83
C THR A 206 -22.95 -1.65 12.81
N HIS A 207 -21.89 -2.36 13.15
CA HIS A 207 -20.90 -1.88 14.13
C HIS A 207 -19.52 -1.69 13.51
N PHE A 208 -19.06 -0.43 13.55
CA PHE A 208 -17.68 0.04 13.33
C PHE A 208 -16.94 -0.57 12.13
N SER A 209 -16.68 0.26 11.12
CA SER A 209 -15.60 -0.05 10.16
C SER A 209 -14.32 -0.33 10.97
N PRO A 210 -13.65 -1.48 10.79
CA PRO A 210 -12.39 -1.78 11.48
C PRO A 210 -11.29 -0.74 11.22
N LEU A 211 -11.53 0.19 10.30
CA LEU A 211 -10.63 1.30 9.94
C LEU A 211 -10.95 2.63 10.67
N GLY A 212 -12.00 2.71 11.51
CA GLY A 212 -12.33 3.93 12.26
C GLY A 212 -12.69 5.15 11.39
N ILE A 213 -13.09 4.91 10.14
CA ILE A 213 -13.31 5.97 9.14
C ILE A 213 -14.63 6.70 9.41
N LYS A 214 -14.57 7.99 9.73
CA LYS A 214 -15.73 8.90 9.74
C LYS A 214 -15.73 9.72 8.45
N GLY A 215 -16.67 9.42 7.54
CA GLY A 215 -16.95 10.23 6.36
C GLY A 215 -15.85 10.16 5.30
N VAL A 216 -16.18 9.57 4.15
CA VAL A 216 -15.36 9.66 2.94
C VAL A 216 -16.25 10.16 1.82
N ARG A 217 -15.91 11.30 1.24
CA ARG A 217 -16.52 11.78 0.00
C ARG A 217 -15.52 11.63 -1.14
N GLY A 218 -15.85 10.73 -2.06
CA GLY A 218 -15.12 10.52 -3.31
C GLY A 218 -15.69 11.38 -4.44
N ALA A 219 -14.86 12.27 -4.98
CA ALA A 219 -14.89 12.75 -6.37
C ALA A 219 -13.70 13.69 -6.55
N PHE A 220 -12.48 13.14 -6.57
CA PHE A 220 -11.29 13.91 -6.93
C PHE A 220 -10.48 13.14 -7.96
N GLY A 221 -10.55 13.65 -9.19
CA GLY A 221 -9.72 13.28 -10.33
C GLY A 221 -9.82 11.81 -10.67
N GLU A 222 -10.79 11.44 -11.52
CA GLU A 222 -10.42 10.41 -12.49
C GLU A 222 -9.12 10.88 -13.15
N ARG A 223 -8.15 9.97 -13.26
CA ARG A 223 -7.02 10.12 -14.15
C ARG A 223 -7.57 10.29 -15.57
N LEU A 224 -7.94 11.50 -15.93
CA LEU A 224 -8.27 11.86 -17.30
C LEU A 224 -6.93 11.94 -18.02
N ARG A 225 -6.59 10.84 -18.68
CA ARG A 225 -5.59 10.85 -19.75
C ARG A 225 -6.21 11.46 -20.99
#